data_AF-A0A2E5JAY8-F1
#
_entry.id   AF-A0A2E5JAY8-F1
#
_cell.length_a   1.000
_cell.length_b   1.000
_cell.length_c   1.000
_cell.angle_alpha   90.00
_cell.angle_beta   90.00
_cell.angle_gamma   90.00
#
_symmetry.space_group_name_H-M   'P 1'
#
loop_
_entity.id
_entity.type
_entity.pdbx_description
1 polymer ?
#
loop_
_entity_poly.entity_id
_entity_poly.type
_entity_poly.pdbx_seq_one_letter_code
_entity_poly.pdbx_strand_id
1 'polypeptide(L)' 'MSVFFLYCNTEFYQSQQEILGVYKTFNECTDRLFSLEYDMKDMETGVMGNFWRTKDHQYRFYIREYPMGDCSGIYK' A
#
# COMPACT_ATOMS: atom_id res chain seq x y z
N MET A 1 9.84 -11.94 -10.95
CA MET A 1 9.48 -10.51 -11.18
C MET A 1 8.52 -10.14 -10.05
N SER A 2 8.34 -8.88 -9.66
CA SER A 2 7.36 -8.52 -8.61
C SER A 2 6.41 -7.43 -9.10
N VAL A 3 5.24 -7.33 -8.48
CA VAL A 3 4.31 -6.22 -8.61
C VAL A 3 4.02 -5.60 -7.26
N PHE A 4 3.84 -4.30 -7.25
CA PHE A 4 3.58 -3.50 -6.07
C PHE A 4 2.17 -2.97 -6.13
N PHE A 5 1.37 -3.27 -5.12
CA PHE A 5 0.00 -2.79 -4.99
C PHE A 5 -0.02 -1.63 -4.01
N LEU A 6 -0.57 -0.50 -4.42
CA LEU A 6 -0.86 0.62 -3.55
C LEU A 6 -2.30 0.49 -3.04
N TYR A 7 -2.45 0.33 -1.73
CA TYR A 7 -3.74 0.25 -1.07
C TYR A 7 -4.11 1.53 -0.36
N CYS A 8 -5.41 1.78 -0.25
CA CYS A 8 -6.02 2.77 0.63
C CYS A 8 -7.10 2.09 1.48
N ASN A 9 -7.19 2.45 2.75
CA ASN A 9 -8.33 2.13 3.59
C ASN A 9 -8.60 3.28 4.56
N THR A 10 -9.80 3.31 5.14
CA THR A 10 -10.04 4.22 6.25
C THR A 10 -9.40 3.66 7.52
N GLU A 11 -9.03 4.51 8.47
CA GLU A 11 -8.39 4.07 9.70
C GLU A 11 -9.28 3.13 10.55
N PHE A 12 -10.58 3.13 10.31
CA PHE A 12 -11.48 2.13 10.88
C PHE A 12 -11.16 0.76 10.28
N TYR A 13 -10.64 -0.15 11.12
CA TYR A 13 -10.22 -1.52 10.79
C TYR A 13 -11.25 -2.39 10.05
N GLN A 14 -12.50 -1.93 9.94
CA GLN A 14 -13.60 -2.61 9.23
C GLN A 14 -13.85 -2.06 7.82
N SER A 15 -13.06 -1.09 7.36
CA SER A 15 -13.25 -0.52 6.02
C SER A 15 -12.73 -1.44 4.92
N GLN A 16 -13.45 -1.42 3.81
CA GLN A 16 -13.06 -2.15 2.61
C GLN A 16 -11.73 -1.58 2.10
N GLN A 17 -10.75 -2.45 1.88
CA GLN A 17 -9.49 -2.06 1.28
C GLN A 17 -9.70 -1.77 -0.22
N GLU A 18 -9.26 -0.60 -0.65
CA GLU A 18 -9.29 -0.18 -2.04
C GLU A 18 -7.89 -0.27 -2.64
N ILE A 19 -7.78 -0.78 -3.88
CA ILE A 19 -6.53 -0.80 -4.64
C ILE A 19 -6.51 0.45 -5.50
N LEU A 20 -5.60 1.38 -5.20
CA LEU A 20 -5.42 2.61 -5.98
C LEU A 20 -4.61 2.40 -7.26
N GLY A 21 -3.78 1.36 -7.30
CA GLY A 21 -3.01 1.03 -8.48
C GLY A 21 -2.02 -0.12 -8.27
N VAL A 22 -1.48 -0.59 -9.40
CA VAL A 22 -0.50 -1.68 -9.47
C VAL A 22 0.71 -1.20 -10.28
N TYR A 23 1.90 -1.39 -9.74
CA TYR A 23 3.16 -0.83 -10.25
C TYR A 23 4.22 -1.92 -10.39
N LYS A 24 5.20 -1.69 -11.25
CA LYS A 24 6.29 -2.66 -11.50
C LYS A 24 7.45 -2.47 -10.54
N THR A 25 7.60 -1.27 -9.99
CA THR A 25 8.66 -0.94 -9.04
C THR A 25 8.08 -0.25 -7.81
N PHE A 26 8.80 -0.36 -6.68
CA PHE A 26 8.45 0.34 -5.45
C PHE A 26 8.48 1.88 -5.64
N ASN A 27 9.44 2.39 -6.42
CA ASN A 27 9.60 3.83 -6.65
C ASN A 27 8.39 4.43 -7.39
N GLU A 28 7.89 3.77 -8.45
CA GLU A 28 6.67 4.21 -9.14
C GLU A 28 5.47 4.27 -8.18
N CYS A 29 5.39 3.31 -7.26
CA CYS A 29 4.36 3.20 -6.25
C CYS A 29 4.42 4.37 -5.25
N THR A 30 5.62 4.72 -4.77
CA THR A 30 5.83 5.84 -3.85
C THR A 30 5.64 7.18 -4.54
N ASP A 31 6.10 7.34 -5.78
CA ASP A 31 5.90 8.56 -6.56
C ASP A 31 4.42 8.83 -6.76
N ARG A 32 3.62 7.79 -7.06
CA ARG A 32 2.17 7.93 -7.10
C ARG A 32 1.61 8.35 -5.75
N LEU A 33 2.00 7.68 -4.67
CA LEU A 33 1.49 7.95 -3.33
C LEU A 33 1.69 9.42 -2.93
N PHE A 34 2.87 9.99 -3.18
CA PHE A 34 3.17 11.40 -2.88
C PHE A 34 2.61 12.39 -3.91
N SER A 35 2.14 11.91 -5.07
CA SER A 35 1.40 12.72 -6.05
C SER A 35 -0.09 12.88 -5.73
N LEU A 36 -0.61 12.14 -4.74
CA LEU A 36 -2.02 12.26 -4.36
C LEU A 36 -2.27 13.61 -3.66
N GLU A 37 -3.48 14.14 -3.83
CA GLU A 37 -3.91 15.41 -3.20
C GLU A 37 -4.28 15.23 -1.71
N TYR A 38 -3.47 14.48 -0.97
CA TYR A 38 -3.65 14.24 0.46
C TYR A 38 -2.51 14.85 1.27
N ASP A 39 -2.86 15.51 2.38
CA ASP A 39 -1.87 15.95 3.35
C ASP A 39 -1.43 14.77 4.21
N MET A 40 -0.33 14.13 3.81
CA MET A 40 0.18 12.93 4.45
C MET A 40 1.15 13.23 5.58
N LYS A 41 1.15 12.35 6.59
CA LYS A 41 2.19 12.26 7.61
C LYS A 41 3.39 11.47 7.09
N ASP A 42 4.48 11.57 7.83
CA ASP A 42 5.65 10.71 7.65
C ASP A 42 5.27 9.23 7.76
N MET A 43 6.09 8.39 7.13
CA MET A 43 5.89 6.95 7.13
C MET A 43 5.96 6.40 8.57
N GLU A 44 4.97 5.61 8.93
CA GLU A 44 4.88 4.90 10.20
C GLU A 44 5.08 3.38 9.96
N THR A 45 5.56 2.67 10.98
CA THR A 45 5.72 1.21 10.93
C THR A 45 4.76 0.54 11.92
N GLY A 46 4.00 -0.44 11.46
CA GLY A 46 3.09 -1.21 12.30
C GLY A 46 3.21 -2.72 12.09
N VAL A 47 2.34 -3.48 12.74
CA VAL A 47 2.32 -4.97 12.70
C VAL A 47 2.24 -5.50 11.27
N MET A 48 1.57 -4.77 10.39
CA MET A 48 1.35 -5.15 9.00
C MET A 48 2.39 -4.55 8.04
N GLY A 49 3.45 -3.89 8.53
CA GLY A 49 4.47 -3.24 7.73
C GLY A 49 4.36 -1.72 7.72
N ASN A 50 5.02 -1.08 6.76
CA ASN A 50 5.08 0.37 6.64
C ASN A 50 3.80 0.93 6.01
N PHE A 51 3.32 2.04 6.54
CA PHE A 51 2.12 2.73 6.07
C PHE A 51 2.25 4.25 6.22
N TRP A 52 1.44 4.98 5.47
CA TRP A 52 1.26 6.43 5.57
C TRP A 52 -0.17 6.73 6.01
N ARG A 53 -0.35 7.84 6.71
CA ARG A 53 -1.69 8.32 7.11
C ARG A 53 -1.88 9.75 6.69
N THR A 54 -3.11 10.13 6.44
CA THR A 54 -3.48 11.53 6.32
C THR A 54 -3.41 12.21 7.69
N LYS A 55 -3.14 13.52 7.72
CA LYS A 55 -3.06 14.27 8.99
C LYS A 55 -4.35 14.25 9.80
N ASP A 56 -5.48 14.18 9.10
CA ASP A 56 -6.82 14.09 9.67
C ASP A 56 -7.22 12.68 10.11
N HIS A 57 -6.31 11.69 9.99
CA HIS A 57 -6.53 10.31 10.40
C HIS A 57 -7.67 9.57 9.66
N GLN A 58 -8.16 10.12 8.55
CA GLN A 58 -9.25 9.49 7.81
C GLN A 58 -8.77 8.29 7.01
N TYR A 59 -7.62 8.44 6.34
CA TYR A 59 -7.11 7.46 5.40
C TYR A 59 -5.73 6.95 5.78
N ARG A 60 -5.49 5.70 5.41
CA ARG A 60 -4.22 5.02 5.54
C ARG A 60 -3.86 4.38 4.21
N PHE A 61 -2.60 4.55 3.82
CA PHE A 61 -2.02 4.02 2.60
C PHE A 61 -0.90 3.06 2.94
N TYR A 62 -0.75 1.98 2.18
CA TYR A 62 0.37 1.07 2.33
C TYR A 62 0.63 0.35 1.02
N ILE A 63 1.88 -0.07 0.84
CA ILE A 63 2.35 -0.73 -0.37
C ILE A 63 2.63 -2.19 -0.04
N ARG A 64 2.19 -3.11 -0.90
CA ARG A 64 2.48 -4.54 -0.81
C ARG A 64 3.17 -5.03 -2.06
N GLU A 65 4.26 -5.76 -1.86
CA GLU A 65 4.95 -6.46 -2.93
C GLU A 65 4.38 -7.89 -3.06
N TYR A 66 4.10 -8.29 -4.29
CA TYR A 66 3.73 -9.65 -4.65
C TYR A 66 4.64 -10.18 -5.75
N PRO A 67 5.23 -11.37 -5.61
CA PRO A 67 6.02 -11.98 -6.66
C PRO A 67 5.13 -12.38 -7.85
N MET A 68 5.46 -11.89 -9.04
CA MET A 68 5.00 -12.39 -10.33
C MET A 68 5.84 -13.60 -10.76
N GLY A 69 5.23 -14.80 -10.72
CA GLY A 69 5.84 -16.10 -11.01
C GLY A 69 6.78 -16.51 -9.87
N ASP A 70 6.49 -17.51 -9.07
CA ASP A 70 6.17 -18.89 -9.43
C ASP A 70 4.82 -19.32 -8.80
N CYS A 71 3.82 -19.60 -9.64
CA CYS A 71 2.63 -20.37 -9.23
C CYS A 71 2.97 -21.86 -9.14
N SER A 72 4.17 -22.21 -8.66
CA SER A 72 4.44 -23.51 -8.06
C SER A 72 3.72 -23.51 -6.72
N GLY A 73 2.40 -23.68 -6.81
CA GLY A 73 1.56 -23.95 -5.66
C GLY A 73 2.14 -25.13 -4.90
N ILE A 74 2.88 -24.85 -3.84
CA ILE A 74 3.11 -25.77 -2.76
C ILE A 74 2.76 -25.00 -1.51
N TYR A 75 1.46 -25.01 -1.19
CA TYR A 75 1.03 -24.94 0.20
C TYR A 75 1.84 -25.99 0.97
N LYS A 76 2.66 -25.55 1.92
CA LYS A 76 3.10 -26.37 3.05
C LYS A 76 2.66 -25.67 4.33
#